data_AF-A0A2T0XQ76-F1
#
_entry.id   AF-A0A2T0XQ76-F1
#
_cell.length_a   1.000
_cell.length_b   1.000
_cell.length_c   1.000
_cell.angle_alpha   90.00
_cell.angle_beta   90.00
_cell.angle_gamma   90.00
#
_symmetry.space_group_name_H-M   'P 1'
#
loop_
_entity.id
_entity.type
_entity.pdbx_description
1 polymer ?
#
loop_
_entity_poly.entity_id
_entity_poly.type
_entity_poly.pdbx_seq_one_letter_code
_entity_poly.pdbx_strand_id
1 'polypeptide(L)'
;MSTFNSLSYAKQLINAGVPSDQAEVHALMLQSLYDEEHNKYATKADFLSLSHDVRTHINQLEVKTDRLEGKTDHLETKIVQVETKIVQVETKIDQIETKISAEIADLKTTIYQCKDDFAEFRSDLSALRTSHKYIIWIGGGVATLCLSAFGLCITMFLHTVKI
;
A
#
# COMPACT_ATOMS: atom_id res chain seq x y z
N MET A 1 -26.11 50.47 39.73
CA MET A 1 -25.67 50.12 41.10
C MET A 1 -25.99 51.32 41.98
N SER A 2 -26.75 51.11 43.06
CA SER A 2 -27.01 52.15 44.05
C SER A 2 -25.73 52.39 44.82
N THR A 3 -25.13 53.57 44.76
CA THR A 3 -23.96 53.90 45.56
C THR A 3 -24.38 54.16 47.00
N PHE A 4 -23.62 53.65 47.97
CA PHE A 4 -23.82 54.04 49.36
C PHE A 4 -23.60 55.55 49.50
N ASN A 5 -24.52 56.23 50.17
CA ASN A 5 -24.48 57.68 50.35
C ASN A 5 -24.24 57.99 51.84
N SER A 6 -22.96 58.18 52.18
CA SER A 6 -22.52 58.46 53.55
C SER A 6 -23.18 59.69 54.16
N LEU A 7 -23.46 60.74 53.38
CA LEU A 7 -24.09 61.98 53.84
C LEU A 7 -25.56 61.77 54.25
N SER A 8 -26.29 60.98 53.48
CA SER A 8 -27.70 60.65 53.75
C SER A 8 -27.79 59.76 54.99
N TYR A 9 -26.84 58.83 55.13
CA TYR A 9 -26.73 57.94 56.28
C TYR A 9 -26.36 58.69 57.57
N ALA A 10 -25.39 59.61 57.52
CA ALA A 10 -25.03 60.45 58.66
C ALA A 10 -26.20 61.32 59.14
N LYS A 11 -26.97 61.91 58.21
CA LYS A 11 -28.18 62.70 58.54
C LYS A 11 -29.25 61.85 59.26
N GLN A 12 -29.43 60.59 58.87
CA GLN A 12 -30.36 59.69 59.55
C GLN A 12 -29.92 59.38 60.98
N LEU A 13 -28.62 59.19 61.21
CA LEU A 13 -28.07 58.96 62.55
C LEU A 13 -28.22 60.20 63.46
N ILE A 14 -27.97 61.39 62.92
CA ILE A 14 -28.17 62.66 63.64
C ILE A 14 -29.65 62.83 64.03
N ASN A 15 -30.58 62.55 63.10
CA ASN A 15 -32.02 62.60 63.37
C ASN A 15 -32.48 61.54 64.38
N ALA A 16 -31.73 60.44 64.52
CA ALA A 16 -31.97 59.40 65.53
C ALA A 16 -31.34 59.72 66.91
N GLY A 17 -30.70 60.88 67.06
CA GLY A 17 -30.12 61.35 68.32
C GLY A 17 -28.65 61.03 68.53
N VAL A 18 -27.93 60.53 67.51
CA VAL A 18 -26.48 60.31 67.57
C VAL A 18 -25.76 61.66 67.42
N PRO A 19 -24.75 61.98 68.27
CA PRO A 19 -23.94 63.19 68.11
C PRO A 19 -23.32 63.29 66.72
N SER A 20 -23.24 64.50 66.16
CA SER A 20 -22.75 64.74 64.78
C SER A 20 -21.41 64.08 64.51
N ASP A 21 -20.43 64.28 65.40
CA ASP A 21 -19.07 63.73 65.27
C ASP A 21 -19.08 62.19 65.23
N GLN A 22 -19.97 61.55 66.00
CA GLN A 22 -20.08 60.10 66.05
C GLN A 22 -20.83 59.53 64.83
N ALA A 23 -21.85 60.24 64.36
CA ALA A 23 -22.61 59.89 63.16
C ALA A 23 -21.74 59.93 61.89
N GLU A 24 -20.85 60.91 61.79
CA GLU A 24 -19.90 61.03 60.68
C GLU A 24 -18.88 59.88 60.67
N VAL A 25 -18.28 59.55 61.82
CA VAL A 25 -17.33 58.43 61.92
C VAL A 25 -17.99 57.10 61.53
N HIS A 26 -19.23 56.86 61.96
CA HIS A 26 -19.96 55.65 61.60
C HIS A 26 -20.27 55.58 60.10
N ALA A 27 -20.65 56.70 59.50
CA ALA A 27 -20.91 56.80 58.06
C ALA A 27 -19.65 56.58 57.22
N LEU A 28 -18.49 57.10 57.67
CA LEU A 28 -17.20 56.90 57.02
C LEU A 28 -16.71 55.46 57.11
N MET A 29 -16.87 54.81 58.27
CA MET A 29 -16.48 53.40 58.44
C MET A 29 -17.30 52.49 57.51
N LEU A 30 -18.64 52.68 57.46
CA LEU A 30 -19.49 51.92 56.55
C LEU A 30 -19.21 52.20 55.08
N GLN A 31 -18.89 53.45 54.72
CA GLN A 31 -18.43 53.78 53.37
C GLN A 31 -17.14 53.02 53.04
N SER A 32 -16.15 52.99 53.95
CA SER A 32 -14.91 52.25 53.71
C SER A 32 -15.12 50.74 53.57
N LEU A 33 -16.00 50.14 54.38
CA LEU A 33 -16.35 48.72 54.27
C LEU A 33 -17.08 48.42 52.96
N TYR A 34 -18.00 49.30 52.55
CA TYR A 34 -18.74 49.19 51.29
C TYR A 34 -17.78 49.25 50.09
N ASP A 35 -16.82 50.18 50.10
CA ASP A 35 -15.84 50.34 49.04
C ASP A 35 -14.84 49.16 49.00
N GLU A 36 -14.40 48.67 50.15
CA GLU A 36 -13.52 47.49 50.25
C GLU A 36 -14.19 46.20 49.76
N GLU A 37 -15.48 46.02 50.08
CA GLU A 37 -16.26 44.90 49.57
C GLU A 37 -16.48 45.02 48.06
N HIS A 38 -16.83 46.21 47.57
CA HIS A 38 -17.09 46.44 46.15
C HIS A 38 -15.86 46.29 45.25
N ASN A 39 -14.67 46.58 45.77
CA ASN A 39 -13.42 46.42 45.04
C ASN A 39 -13.06 44.96 44.74
N LYS A 40 -13.71 43.98 45.39
CA LYS A 40 -13.51 42.54 45.12
C LYS A 40 -14.32 42.03 43.93
N TYR A 41 -15.33 42.78 43.51
CA TYR A 41 -16.21 42.36 42.42
C TYR A 41 -15.61 42.74 41.06
N ALA A 42 -15.71 41.81 40.11
CA ALA A 42 -15.37 42.10 38.72
C ALA A 42 -16.26 43.24 38.19
N THR A 43 -15.62 44.20 37.55
CA THR A 43 -16.27 45.33 36.92
C THR A 43 -16.84 44.94 35.56
N LYS A 44 -17.74 45.76 35.02
CA LYS A 44 -18.21 45.61 33.64
C LYS A 44 -17.05 45.59 32.63
N ALA A 45 -15.96 46.31 32.92
CA ALA A 45 -14.79 46.32 32.05
C ALA A 45 -14.08 44.96 32.03
N ASP A 46 -13.96 44.30 33.19
CA ASP A 46 -13.35 42.97 33.30
C ASP A 46 -14.15 41.92 32.52
N PHE A 47 -15.48 41.97 32.62
CA PHE A 47 -16.36 41.09 31.84
C PHE A 47 -16.25 41.33 30.33
N LEU A 48 -16.09 42.58 29.89
CA LEU A 48 -15.88 42.92 28.49
C LEU A 48 -14.54 42.40 27.98
N SER A 49 -13.47 42.54 28.78
CA SER A 49 -12.15 41.98 28.45
C SER A 49 -12.21 40.46 28.31
N LEU A 50 -12.79 39.79 29.31
CA LEU A 50 -12.95 38.34 29.28
C LEU A 50 -13.78 37.88 28.07
N SER A 51 -14.87 38.59 27.74
CA SER A 51 -15.68 38.28 26.56
C SER A 51 -14.88 38.44 25.26
N HIS A 52 -14.00 39.44 25.18
CA HIS A 52 -13.14 39.66 24.03
C HIS A 52 -12.08 38.55 23.89
N ASP A 53 -11.45 38.16 25.01
CA ASP A 53 -10.45 37.10 25.03
C ASP A 53 -11.06 35.75 24.63
N VAL A 54 -12.23 35.41 25.19
CA VAL A 54 -12.97 34.20 24.83
C VAL A 54 -13.32 34.19 23.35
N ARG A 55 -13.82 35.31 22.80
CA ARG A 55 -14.13 35.42 21.36
C ARG A 55 -12.88 35.21 20.52
N THR A 56 -11.75 35.77 20.91
CA THR A 56 -10.48 35.61 20.19
C THR A 56 -10.03 34.14 20.21
N HIS A 57 -10.14 33.45 21.34
CA HIS A 57 -9.81 32.04 21.44
C HIS A 57 -10.74 31.16 20.59
N ILE A 58 -12.04 31.46 20.58
CA ILE A 58 -13.02 30.76 19.72
C ILE A 58 -12.62 30.93 18.25
N ASN A 59 -12.37 32.15 17.79
CA ASN A 59 -11.97 32.40 16.40
C ASN A 59 -10.67 31.66 16.03
N GLN A 60 -9.71 31.57 16.96
CA GLN A 60 -8.48 30.80 16.74
C GLN A 60 -8.73 29.29 16.64
N LEU A 61 -9.70 28.77 17.41
CA LEU A 61 -10.09 27.36 17.35
C LEU A 61 -10.84 27.05 16.06
N GLU A 62 -11.71 27.95 15.58
CA GLU A 62 -12.37 27.84 14.28
C GLU A 62 -11.34 27.73 13.15
N VAL A 63 -10.37 28.66 13.08
CA VAL A 63 -9.30 28.62 12.07
C VAL A 63 -8.47 27.33 12.14
N LYS A 64 -8.19 26.83 13.35
CA LYS A 64 -7.48 25.54 13.51
C LYS A 64 -8.33 24.37 13.03
N THR A 65 -9.64 24.41 13.26
CA THR A 65 -10.59 23.39 12.82
C THR A 65 -10.69 23.36 11.31
N ASP A 66 -10.87 24.51 10.65
CA ASP A 66 -10.90 24.62 9.18
C ASP A 66 -9.61 24.06 8.55
N ARG A 67 -8.46 24.35 9.19
CA ARG A 67 -7.16 23.82 8.73
C ARG A 67 -7.06 22.30 8.89
N LEU A 68 -7.66 21.72 9.93
CA LEU A 68 -7.70 20.27 10.14
C LEU A 68 -8.65 19.59 9.16
N GLU A 69 -9.79 20.21 8.86
CA GLU A 69 -10.73 19.76 7.84
C GLU A 69 -10.05 19.71 6.46
N GLY A 70 -9.40 20.80 6.04
CA GLY A 70 -8.68 20.79 4.76
C GLY A 70 -7.51 19.80 4.68
N LYS A 71 -6.85 19.49 5.80
CA LYS A 71 -5.85 18.40 5.86
C LYS A 71 -6.50 17.02 5.73
N THR A 72 -7.69 16.85 6.28
CA THR A 72 -8.45 15.61 6.23
C THR A 72 -8.90 15.34 4.79
N ASP A 73 -9.46 16.33 4.11
CA ASP A 73 -9.85 16.24 2.69
C ASP A 73 -8.66 15.89 1.78
N HIS A 74 -7.49 16.49 2.07
CA HIS A 74 -6.26 16.18 1.34
C HIS A 74 -5.79 14.74 1.57
N LEU A 75 -5.91 14.23 2.80
CA LEU A 75 -5.57 12.84 3.12
C LEU A 75 -6.56 11.88 2.46
N GLU A 76 -7.85 12.17 2.48
CA GLU A 76 -8.88 11.37 1.80
C GLU A 76 -8.60 11.28 0.30
N THR A 77 -8.27 12.40 -0.35
CA THR A 77 -7.87 12.41 -1.76
C THR A 77 -6.63 11.53 -2.02
N LYS A 78 -5.63 11.57 -1.13
CA LYS A 78 -4.44 10.72 -1.23
C LYS A 78 -4.76 9.24 -1.05
N ILE A 79 -5.66 8.90 -0.15
CA ILE A 79 -6.12 7.52 0.06
C ILE A 79 -6.76 6.98 -1.22
N VAL A 80 -7.69 7.73 -1.83
CA VAL A 80 -8.33 7.34 -3.10
C VAL A 80 -7.31 7.13 -4.22
N GLN A 81 -6.28 7.99 -4.30
CA GLN A 81 -5.20 7.83 -5.27
C GLN A 81 -4.37 6.56 -5.03
N VAL A 82 -4.10 6.21 -3.77
CA VAL A 82 -3.38 4.99 -3.41
C VAL A 82 -4.21 3.75 -3.73
N GLU A 83 -5.49 3.74 -3.38
CA GLU A 83 -6.43 2.66 -3.71
C GLU A 83 -6.48 2.41 -5.22
N THR A 84 -6.57 3.47 -6.02
CA THR A 84 -6.54 3.38 -7.50
C THR A 84 -5.25 2.74 -8.01
N LYS A 85 -4.10 3.11 -7.42
CA LYS A 85 -2.79 2.52 -7.79
C LYS A 85 -2.70 1.06 -7.39
N ILE A 86 -3.27 0.66 -6.26
CA ILE A 86 -3.32 -0.74 -5.82
C ILE A 86 -4.10 -1.57 -6.85
N VAL A 87 -5.30 -1.14 -7.24
CA VAL A 87 -6.12 -1.84 -8.25
C VAL A 87 -5.37 -1.98 -9.59
N GLN A 88 -4.63 -0.95 -10.01
CA GLN A 88 -3.81 -1.02 -11.22
C GLN A 88 -2.66 -2.03 -11.11
N VAL A 89 -2.04 -2.15 -9.94
CA VAL A 89 -0.97 -3.12 -9.68
C VAL A 89 -1.53 -4.54 -9.66
N GLU A 90 -2.65 -4.78 -8.98
CA GLU A 90 -3.36 -6.06 -8.97
C GLU A 90 -3.69 -6.53 -10.39
N THR A 91 -4.26 -5.64 -11.20
CA THR A 91 -4.57 -5.95 -12.62
C THR A 91 -3.32 -6.34 -13.42
N LYS A 92 -2.18 -5.68 -13.17
CA LYS A 92 -0.91 -6.01 -13.85
C LYS A 92 -0.36 -7.36 -13.38
N ILE A 93 -0.51 -7.69 -12.10
CA ILE A 93 -0.12 -8.99 -11.55
C ILE A 93 -0.95 -10.09 -12.22
N ASP A 94 -2.27 -9.96 -12.27
CA ASP A 94 -3.16 -10.94 -12.91
C ASP A 94 -2.79 -11.18 -14.39
N GLN A 95 -2.45 -10.11 -15.12
CA GLN A 95 -1.99 -10.20 -16.50
C GLN A 95 -0.66 -10.95 -16.64
N ILE A 96 0.28 -10.71 -15.72
CA ILE A 96 1.57 -11.41 -15.70
C ILE A 96 1.38 -12.89 -15.37
N GLU A 97 0.57 -13.20 -14.35
CA GLU A 97 0.26 -14.58 -13.98
C GLU A 97 -0.39 -15.36 -15.12
N THR A 98 -1.33 -14.72 -15.83
CA THR A 98 -1.98 -15.32 -17.01
C THR A 98 -0.97 -15.60 -18.12
N LYS A 99 -0.08 -14.64 -18.43
CA LYS A 99 0.96 -14.82 -19.46
C LYS A 99 1.94 -15.93 -19.11
N ILE A 100 2.46 -15.92 -17.88
CA ILE A 100 3.38 -16.95 -17.40
C ILE A 100 2.71 -18.33 -17.44
N SER A 101 1.45 -18.43 -17.02
CA SER A 101 0.71 -19.69 -17.07
C SER A 101 0.54 -20.21 -18.51
N ALA A 102 0.26 -19.32 -19.46
CA ALA A 102 0.16 -19.67 -20.86
C ALA A 102 1.51 -20.13 -21.45
N GLU A 103 2.60 -19.40 -21.18
CA GLU A 103 3.95 -19.77 -21.63
C GLU A 103 4.40 -21.11 -21.03
N ILE A 104 4.10 -21.37 -19.76
CA ILE A 104 4.39 -22.67 -19.11
C ILE A 104 3.60 -23.80 -19.78
N ALA A 105 2.32 -23.56 -20.11
CA ALA A 105 1.48 -24.55 -20.79
C ALA A 105 1.99 -24.87 -22.21
N ASP A 106 2.42 -23.85 -22.95
CA ASP A 106 3.01 -24.01 -24.28
C ASP A 106 4.35 -24.75 -24.23
N LEU A 107 5.24 -24.35 -23.30
CA LEU A 107 6.51 -25.03 -23.07
C LEU A 107 6.31 -26.50 -22.67
N LYS A 108 5.30 -26.79 -21.83
CA LYS A 108 4.96 -28.17 -21.47
C LYS A 108 4.54 -28.99 -22.69
N THR A 109 3.76 -28.39 -23.59
CA THR A 109 3.32 -29.04 -24.83
C THR A 109 4.49 -29.33 -25.76
N THR A 110 5.38 -28.36 -25.99
CA THR A 110 6.57 -28.55 -26.82
C THR A 110 7.54 -29.58 -26.24
N ILE A 111 7.67 -29.66 -24.91
CA ILE A 111 8.46 -30.71 -24.24
C ILE A 111 7.87 -32.10 -24.50
N TYR A 112 6.54 -32.26 -24.39
CA TYR A 112 5.91 -33.54 -24.70
C TYR A 112 6.10 -33.94 -26.15
N GLN A 113 5.92 -33.01 -27.09
CA GLN A 113 6.17 -33.26 -28.51
C GLN A 113 7.62 -33.70 -28.76
N CYS A 114 8.60 -32.97 -28.22
CA CYS A 114 10.02 -33.31 -28.36
C CYS A 114 10.35 -34.70 -27.78
N LYS A 115 9.72 -35.08 -26.67
CA LYS A 115 9.88 -36.41 -26.07
C LYS A 115 9.35 -37.50 -27.00
N ASP A 116 8.21 -37.27 -27.64
CA ASP A 116 7.61 -38.22 -28.58
C ASP A 116 8.46 -38.33 -29.85
N ASP A 117 8.91 -37.21 -30.42
CA ASP A 117 9.83 -37.17 -31.57
C ASP A 117 11.14 -37.93 -31.27
N PHE A 118 11.67 -37.80 -30.05
CA PHE A 118 12.87 -38.53 -29.63
C PHE A 118 12.63 -40.04 -29.49
N ALA A 119 11.43 -40.45 -29.05
CA ALA A 119 11.05 -41.85 -29.00
C ALA A 119 10.94 -42.45 -30.41
N GLU A 120 10.37 -41.70 -31.35
CA GLU A 120 10.30 -42.06 -32.77
C GLU A 120 11.71 -42.19 -33.38
N PHE A 121 12.56 -41.18 -33.19
CA PHE A 121 13.94 -41.22 -33.67
C PHE A 121 14.72 -42.43 -33.14
N ARG A 122 14.51 -42.80 -31.86
CA ARG A 122 15.13 -43.99 -31.28
C ARG A 122 14.63 -45.29 -31.94
N SER A 123 13.36 -45.34 -32.33
CA SER A 123 12.79 -46.45 -33.10
C SER A 123 13.43 -46.56 -34.48
N ASP A 124 13.53 -45.44 -35.20
CA ASP A 124 14.17 -45.36 -36.51
C ASP A 124 15.63 -45.81 -36.48
N LEU A 125 16.39 -45.37 -35.47
CA LEU A 125 17.77 -45.80 -35.26
C LEU A 125 17.88 -47.33 -35.08
N SER A 126 16.93 -47.91 -34.34
CA SER A 126 16.86 -49.36 -34.12
C SER A 126 16.57 -50.12 -35.42
N ALA A 127 15.62 -49.62 -36.22
CA ALA A 127 15.29 -50.17 -37.52
C ALA A 127 16.48 -50.09 -38.49
N LEU A 128 17.13 -48.91 -38.56
CA LEU A 128 18.30 -48.69 -39.41
C LEU A 128 19.47 -49.60 -39.03
N ARG A 129 19.74 -49.76 -37.73
CA ARG A 129 20.78 -50.68 -37.23
C ARG A 129 20.49 -52.13 -37.66
N THR A 130 19.24 -52.53 -37.65
CA THR A 130 18.81 -53.87 -38.08
C THR A 130 18.98 -54.04 -39.58
N SER A 131 18.53 -53.06 -40.38
CA SER A 131 18.74 -53.02 -41.83
C SER A 131 20.22 -53.12 -42.21
N HIS A 132 21.09 -52.34 -41.54
CA HIS A 132 22.52 -52.38 -41.76
C HIS A 132 23.13 -53.77 -41.53
N LYS A 133 22.69 -54.50 -40.50
CA LYS A 133 23.10 -55.90 -40.26
C LYS A 133 22.71 -56.80 -41.43
N TYR A 134 21.49 -56.67 -41.96
CA TYR A 134 21.04 -57.45 -43.11
C TYR A 134 21.86 -57.12 -44.37
N ILE A 135 22.18 -55.86 -44.61
CA ILE A 135 23.01 -55.45 -45.75
C ILE A 135 24.41 -56.09 -45.66
N ILE A 136 25.05 -56.06 -44.48
CA ILE A 136 26.35 -56.73 -44.27
C ILE A 136 26.23 -58.24 -44.53
N TRP A 137 25.18 -58.87 -44.01
CA TRP A 137 24.95 -60.31 -44.20
C TRP A 137 24.76 -60.70 -45.67
N ILE A 138 23.91 -59.97 -46.40
CA ILE A 138 23.68 -60.18 -47.84
C ILE A 138 24.97 -59.92 -48.62
N GLY A 139 25.65 -58.81 -48.36
CA GLY A 139 26.90 -58.44 -49.04
C GLY A 139 27.99 -59.48 -48.85
N GLY A 140 28.13 -60.04 -47.65
CA GLY A 140 29.04 -61.16 -47.38
C GLY A 140 28.69 -62.41 -48.19
N GLY A 141 27.41 -62.78 -48.25
CA GLY A 141 26.95 -63.92 -49.07
C GLY A 141 27.22 -63.73 -50.56
N VAL A 142 26.95 -62.55 -51.10
CA VAL A 142 27.24 -62.22 -52.52
C VAL A 142 28.74 -62.29 -52.79
N ALA A 143 29.59 -61.76 -51.90
CA ALA A 143 31.03 -61.84 -52.06
C ALA A 143 31.53 -63.30 -52.09
N THR A 144 31.05 -64.15 -51.17
CA THR A 144 31.39 -65.59 -51.16
C THR A 144 30.95 -66.29 -52.45
N LEU A 145 29.74 -66.01 -52.94
CA LEU A 145 29.26 -66.56 -54.22
C LEU A 145 30.17 -66.14 -55.39
N CYS A 146 30.50 -64.85 -55.51
CA CYS A 146 31.40 -64.38 -56.55
C CYS A 146 32.78 -65.06 -56.50
N LEU A 147 33.40 -65.13 -55.31
CA LEU A 147 34.70 -65.81 -55.12
C LEU A 147 34.65 -67.29 -55.53
N SER A 148 33.58 -68.00 -55.17
CA SER A 148 33.40 -69.41 -55.55
C SER A 148 33.22 -69.58 -57.07
N ALA A 149 32.46 -68.70 -57.71
CA ALA A 149 32.27 -68.72 -59.17
C ALA A 149 33.59 -68.43 -59.90
N PHE A 150 34.37 -67.43 -59.47
CA PHE A 150 35.70 -67.17 -60.01
C PHE A 150 36.64 -68.37 -59.84
N GLY A 151 36.64 -69.01 -58.67
CA GLY A 151 37.43 -70.23 -58.43
C GLY A 151 37.07 -71.36 -59.39
N LEU A 152 35.77 -71.63 -59.57
CA LEU A 152 35.30 -72.64 -60.52
C LEU A 152 35.74 -72.33 -61.96
N CYS A 153 35.59 -71.08 -62.42
CA CYS A 153 36.03 -70.64 -63.74
C CYS A 153 37.54 -70.86 -63.95
N ILE A 154 38.38 -70.54 -62.95
CA ILE A 154 39.84 -70.78 -63.01
C ILE A 154 40.13 -72.28 -63.11
N THR A 155 39.46 -73.11 -62.31
CA THR A 155 39.67 -74.57 -62.35
C THR A 155 39.27 -75.19 -63.69
N MET A 156 38.16 -74.75 -64.29
CA MET A 156 37.75 -75.19 -65.62
C MET A 156 38.77 -74.77 -66.69
N PHE A 157 39.23 -73.52 -66.67
CA PHE A 157 40.21 -73.03 -67.63
C PHE A 157 41.54 -73.80 -67.56
N LEU A 158 42.05 -74.07 -66.35
CA LEU A 158 43.25 -74.88 -66.14
C LEU A 158 43.09 -76.33 -66.63
N HIS A 159 41.89 -76.91 -66.51
CA HIS A 159 41.61 -78.26 -67.00
C HIS A 159 41.55 -78.31 -68.53
N THR A 160 41.01 -77.27 -69.18
CA THR A 160 40.94 -77.18 -70.64
C THR A 160 42.30 -76.94 -71.29
N VAL A 161 43.21 -76.21 -70.65
CA VAL A 161 44.58 -75.93 -71.17
C VAL A 161 45.53 -77.12 -71.01
N LYS A 162 45.23 -78.09 -70.14
CA LYS A 162 46.05 -79.29 -69.89
C LYS A 162 45.78 -80.47 -70.83
N ILE A 163 44.96 -80.27 -71.86
CA ILE A 163 44.66 -81.22 -72.95
C ILE A 163 45.33 -80.72 -74.22
#